data_AF-A0A7S0ECM7-F1
#
_entry.id   AF-A0A7S0ECM7-F1
#
_cell.length_a   1.000
_cell.length_b   1.000
_cell.length_c   1.000
_cell.angle_alpha   90.00
_cell.angle_beta   90.00
_cell.angle_gamma   90.00
#
_symmetry.space_group_name_H-M   'P 1'
#
loop_
_entity.id
_entity.type
_entity.pdbx_description
1 polymer ?
#
loop_
_entity_poly.entity_id
_entity_poly.type
_entity_poly.pdbx_seq_one_letter_code
_entity_poly.pdbx_strand_id
1 'polypeptide(L)'
;WLVQAEAPPHQLSKFKSLLASGGLSVADVAFYFVHWLTDLGGAEGTPLSGAEKFVVKFPHAVLNSFIRSFPVVQQLATLTETELMERFLVEWWPDAHGPTPSGPEAV
;
A
#
# COMPACT_ATOMS: atom_id res chain seq x y z
N TRP A 1 2.75 -4.60 -3.50
CA TRP A 1 2.41 -3.18 -3.29
C TRP A 1 3.35 -2.45 -2.34
N LEU A 2 3.85 -3.08 -1.28
CA LEU A 2 4.91 -2.50 -0.43
C LEU A 2 6.28 -2.41 -1.12
N VAL A 3 6.47 -3.18 -2.19
CA VAL A 3 7.61 -3.06 -3.08
C VAL A 3 7.15 -2.28 -4.29
N GLN A 4 7.61 -1.04 -4.33
CA GLN A 4 7.49 -0.17 -5.48
C GLN A 4 8.14 -0.87 -6.67
N ALA A 5 7.38 -1.19 -7.72
CA ALA A 5 7.98 -1.63 -8.97
C ALA A 5 8.75 -0.48 -9.66
N GLU A 6 8.56 0.79 -9.21
CA GLU A 6 9.08 1.98 -9.91
C GLU A 6 9.86 3.00 -9.08
N ALA A 7 10.13 2.80 -7.78
CA ALA A 7 11.25 3.53 -7.17
C ALA A 7 12.14 2.65 -6.33
N PRO A 8 13.45 2.96 -6.36
CA PRO A 8 14.45 2.15 -5.71
C PRO A 8 14.16 1.99 -4.21
N PRO A 9 14.62 0.87 -3.61
CA PRO A 9 14.53 0.60 -2.17
C PRO A 9 14.95 1.77 -1.26
N HIS A 10 15.78 2.68 -1.76
CA HIS A 10 16.23 3.90 -1.09
C HIS A 10 15.12 4.89 -0.73
N GLN A 11 13.99 4.92 -1.45
CA GLN A 11 12.90 5.83 -1.09
C GLN A 11 12.07 5.28 0.07
N LEU A 12 11.91 3.95 0.14
CA LEU A 12 11.22 3.29 1.25
C LEU A 12 12.01 3.43 2.55
N SER A 13 13.35 3.32 2.51
CA SER A 13 14.19 3.49 3.70
C SER A 13 14.12 4.92 4.27
N LYS A 14 14.12 5.95 3.41
CA LYS A 14 13.90 7.35 3.83
C LYS A 14 12.53 7.56 4.42
N PHE A 15 11.49 7.02 3.80
CA PHE A 15 10.13 7.09 4.31
C PHE A 15 10.01 6.42 5.69
N LYS A 16 10.61 5.24 5.87
CA LYS A 16 10.73 4.59 7.18
C LYS A 16 11.44 5.47 8.21
N SER A 17 12.56 6.07 7.86
CA SER A 17 13.28 6.98 8.77
C SER A 17 12.44 8.20 9.16
N LEU A 18 11.64 8.74 8.24
CA LEU A 18 10.72 9.86 8.51
C LEU A 18 9.54 9.44 9.41
N LEU A 19 9.00 8.23 9.22
CA LEU A 19 8.00 7.67 10.11
C LEU A 19 8.56 7.45 11.52
N ALA A 20 9.75 6.85 11.62
CA ALA A 20 10.41 6.53 12.88
C ALA A 20 10.88 7.78 13.65
N SER A 21 11.16 8.89 12.96
CA SER A 21 11.56 10.16 13.62
C SER A 21 10.39 10.85 14.33
N GLY A 22 9.15 10.39 14.11
CA GLY A 22 7.94 11.01 14.66
C GLY A 22 7.62 12.39 14.08
N GLY A 23 8.35 12.82 13.05
CA GLY A 23 8.18 14.12 12.40
C GLY A 23 7.03 14.18 11.40
N LEU A 24 6.36 13.06 11.13
CA LEU A 24 5.21 12.97 10.22
C LEU A 24 3.92 12.76 11.00
N SER A 25 2.91 13.57 10.69
CA SER A 25 1.55 13.33 11.15
C SER A 25 0.85 12.26 10.29
N VAL A 26 -0.25 11.71 10.81
CA VAL A 26 -1.16 10.83 10.04
C VAL A 26 -1.63 11.50 8.75
N ALA A 27 -1.82 12.82 8.77
CA ALA A 27 -2.25 13.59 7.61
C ALA A 27 -1.16 13.66 6.53
N ASP A 28 0.12 13.78 6.91
CA ASP A 28 1.24 13.81 5.96
C ASP A 28 1.38 12.47 5.23
N VAL A 29 1.21 11.36 5.96
CA VAL A 29 1.22 10.02 5.37
C VAL A 29 0.04 9.82 4.43
N ALA A 30 -1.17 10.22 4.85
CA ALA A 30 -2.35 10.17 4.00
C ALA A 30 -2.18 11.01 2.73
N PHE A 31 -1.61 12.22 2.85
CA PHE A 31 -1.33 13.10 1.72
C PHE A 31 -0.33 12.48 0.74
N TYR A 32 0.74 11.85 1.24
CA TYR A 32 1.71 11.13 0.40
C TYR A 32 1.05 10.03 -0.44
N PHE A 33 0.14 9.26 0.17
CA PHE A 33 -0.57 8.19 -0.53
C PHE A 33 -1.62 8.70 -1.51
N VAL A 34 -2.33 9.78 -1.19
CA VAL A 34 -3.24 10.46 -2.13
C VAL A 34 -2.45 11.01 -3.31
N HIS A 35 -1.31 11.66 -3.05
CA HIS A 35 -0.41 12.11 -4.10
C HIS A 35 0.01 10.96 -5.01
N TRP A 36 0.41 9.81 -4.43
CA TRP A 36 0.78 8.64 -5.23
C TRP A 36 -0.38 8.10 -6.07
N LEU A 37 -1.60 8.04 -5.51
CA LEU A 37 -2.79 7.67 -6.28
C LEU A 37 -3.04 8.65 -7.44
N THR A 38 -2.86 9.96 -7.21
CA THR A 38 -3.01 10.96 -8.28
C THR A 38 -1.91 10.88 -9.34
N ASP A 39 -0.69 10.53 -8.95
CA ASP A 39 0.44 10.32 -9.87
C ASP A 39 0.18 9.12 -10.80
N LEU A 40 -0.32 8.01 -10.24
CA LEU A 40 -0.75 6.84 -11.01
C LEU A 40 -1.84 7.19 -12.04
N GLY A 41 -2.76 8.10 -11.72
CA GLY A 41 -3.77 8.61 -12.65
C GLY A 41 -3.21 9.62 -13.66
N GLY A 42 -2.24 10.44 -13.23
CA GLY A 42 -1.59 11.49 -14.02
C GLY A 42 -0.66 10.97 -15.12
N ALA A 43 -0.33 9.67 -15.11
CA ALA A 43 0.33 9.01 -16.23
C ALA A 43 -0.50 9.01 -17.53
N GLU A 44 -1.78 9.40 -17.48
CA GLU A 44 -2.63 9.61 -18.64
C GLU A 44 -2.70 11.09 -19.00
N GLY A 45 -2.80 11.42 -20.29
CA GLY A 45 -2.68 12.80 -20.79
C GLY A 45 -3.82 13.75 -20.39
N THR A 46 -4.90 13.27 -19.76
CA THR A 46 -5.99 14.11 -19.26
C THR A 46 -6.50 13.60 -17.90
N PRO A 47 -7.04 14.49 -17.04
CA PRO A 47 -7.63 14.09 -15.75
C PRO A 47 -8.74 13.04 -15.90
N LEU A 48 -9.57 13.15 -16.94
CA LEU A 48 -10.65 12.20 -17.20
C LEU A 48 -10.11 10.81 -17.54
N SER A 49 -9.09 10.76 -18.41
CA SER A 49 -8.41 9.51 -18.76
C SER A 49 -7.71 8.86 -17.56
N GLY A 50 -7.18 9.67 -16.64
CA GLY A 50 -6.61 9.20 -15.39
C GLY A 50 -7.64 8.56 -14.46
N ALA A 51 -8.83 9.16 -14.34
CA ALA A 51 -9.93 8.56 -13.58
C ALA A 51 -10.43 7.26 -14.23
N GLU A 52 -10.57 7.26 -15.56
CA GLU A 52 -10.97 6.09 -16.34
C GLU A 52 -9.97 4.93 -16.21
N LYS A 53 -8.67 5.22 -16.13
CA LYS A 53 -7.62 4.22 -15.92
C LYS A 53 -7.90 3.36 -14.69
N PHE A 54 -8.35 3.93 -13.58
CA PHE A 54 -8.65 3.17 -12.36
C PHE A 54 -9.88 2.25 -12.47
N VAL A 55 -10.77 2.53 -13.42
CA VAL A 55 -12.00 1.77 -13.62
C VAL A 55 -11.83 0.72 -14.72
N VAL A 56 -11.15 1.08 -15.82
CA VAL A 56 -11.12 0.29 -17.06
C VAL A 56 -9.79 -0.45 -17.24
N LYS A 57 -8.67 0.16 -16.84
CA LYS A 57 -7.32 -0.36 -17.14
C LYS A 57 -6.62 -0.97 -15.93
N PHE A 58 -7.02 -0.59 -14.71
CA PHE A 58 -6.37 -1.00 -13.47
C PHE A 58 -7.18 -2.11 -12.79
N PRO A 59 -6.55 -3.25 -12.41
CA PRO A 59 -7.27 -4.31 -11.74
C PRO A 59 -7.85 -3.83 -10.40
N HIS A 60 -9.18 -3.95 -10.21
CA HIS A 60 -9.85 -3.42 -9.01
C HIS A 60 -9.35 -4.07 -7.71
N ALA A 61 -9.02 -5.37 -7.75
CA ALA A 61 -8.42 -6.06 -6.62
C ALA A 61 -7.12 -5.39 -6.18
N VAL A 62 -6.27 -5.02 -7.15
CA VAL A 62 -4.97 -4.39 -6.94
C VAL A 62 -5.13 -2.96 -6.40
N LEU A 63 -6.10 -2.19 -6.92
CA LEU A 63 -6.44 -0.86 -6.40
C LEU A 63 -7.00 -0.90 -4.98
N ASN A 64 -7.87 -1.87 -4.69
CA ASN A 64 -8.44 -2.06 -3.36
C ASN A 64 -7.36 -2.44 -2.34
N SER A 65 -6.47 -3.39 -2.68
CA SER A 65 -5.31 -3.73 -1.83
C SER A 65 -4.42 -2.52 -1.56
N PHE A 66 -4.22 -1.66 -2.56
CA PHE A 66 -3.43 -0.46 -2.40
C PHE A 66 -4.05 0.51 -1.40
N ILE A 67 -5.32 0.90 -1.61
CA ILE A 67 -6.03 1.83 -0.73
C ILE A 67 -6.10 1.28 0.70
N ARG A 68 -6.37 -0.03 0.84
CA ARG A 68 -6.41 -0.71 2.15
C ARG A 68 -5.06 -0.77 2.86
N SER A 69 -3.95 -0.65 2.14
CA SER A 69 -2.61 -0.68 2.74
C SER A 69 -2.24 0.64 3.45
N PHE A 70 -2.91 1.76 3.15
CA PHE A 70 -2.58 3.09 3.70
C PHE A 70 -2.48 3.12 5.24
N PRO A 71 -3.48 2.61 6.01
CA PRO A 71 -3.40 2.59 7.47
C PRO A 71 -2.35 1.61 8.00
N VAL A 72 -2.04 0.55 7.25
CA VAL A 72 -1.07 -0.47 7.64
C VAL A 72 0.36 0.05 7.48
N VAL A 73 0.63 0.80 6.41
CA VAL A 73 1.97 1.32 6.10
C VAL A 73 2.51 2.29 7.18
N GLN A 74 1.64 2.98 7.93
CA GLN A 74 2.07 3.78 9.08
C GLN A 74 2.83 2.95 10.13
N GLN A 75 2.58 1.65 10.19
CA GLN A 75 3.22 0.73 11.12
C GLN A 75 4.66 0.35 10.70
N LEU A 76 5.13 0.75 9.51
CA LEU A 76 6.54 0.58 9.10
C LEU A 76 7.53 1.30 10.03
N ALA A 77 7.05 2.23 10.86
CA ALA A 77 7.83 2.86 11.92
C ALA A 77 8.31 1.85 12.98
N THR A 78 7.50 0.83 13.24
CA THR A 78 7.67 -0.11 14.35
C THR A 78 7.85 -1.55 13.91
N LEU A 79 7.35 -1.91 12.72
CA LEU A 79 7.40 -3.26 12.17
C LEU A 79 8.38 -3.34 11.00
N THR A 80 9.03 -4.49 10.86
CA THR A 80 9.75 -4.85 9.64
C THR A 80 8.78 -4.99 8.47
N GLU A 81 9.30 -4.92 7.23
CA GLU A 81 8.50 -5.15 6.03
C GLU A 81 7.82 -6.52 6.06
N THR A 82 8.51 -7.53 6.59
CA THR A 82 8.01 -8.90 6.72
C THR A 82 6.84 -8.97 7.71
N GLU A 83 7.02 -8.47 8.93
CA GLU A 83 5.95 -8.48 9.95
C GLU A 83 4.73 -7.68 9.49
N LEU A 84 4.96 -6.58 8.78
CA LEU A 84 3.89 -5.75 8.23
C LEU A 84 3.14 -6.46 7.10
N MET A 85 3.85 -7.18 6.22
CA MET A 85 3.24 -8.01 5.19
C MET A 85 2.44 -9.15 5.79
N GLU A 86 3.00 -9.88 6.77
CA GLU A 86 2.32 -10.97 7.46
C GLU A 86 1.04 -10.47 8.14
N ARG A 87 1.12 -9.34 8.84
CA ARG A 87 -0.04 -8.70 9.45
C ARG A 87 -1.09 -8.31 8.43
N PHE A 88 -0.68 -7.67 7.33
CA PHE A 88 -1.59 -7.30 6.24
C PHE A 88 -2.30 -8.54 5.65
N LEU A 89 -1.56 -9.64 5.46
CA LEU A 89 -2.13 -10.89 4.96
C LEU A 89 -3.12 -11.49 5.96
N VAL A 90 -2.79 -11.57 7.25
CA VAL A 90 -3.70 -12.12 8.27
C VAL A 90 -4.99 -11.28 8.36
N GLU A 91 -4.88 -9.95 8.33
CA GLU A 91 -6.03 -9.06 8.41
C GLU A 91 -6.91 -9.13 7.16
N TRP A 92 -6.33 -9.33 5.97
CA TRP A 92 -7.07 -9.27 4.70
C TRP A 92 -7.53 -10.65 4.17
N TRP A 93 -6.83 -11.72 4.52
CA TRP A 93 -7.10 -13.06 4.00
C TRP A 93 -8.58 -13.48 4.13
N PRO A 94 -9.27 -13.27 5.28
CA PRO A 94 -10.70 -13.57 5.43
C PRO A 94 -11.58 -12.98 4.33
N ASP A 95 -11.34 -11.71 3.98
CA ASP A 95 -12.15 -10.97 3.01
C ASP A 95 -11.85 -11.39 1.57
N ALA A 96 -10.60 -11.77 1.27
CA ALA A 96 -10.16 -12.06 -0.09
C ALA A 96 -10.26 -13.54 -0.47
N HIS A 97 -10.01 -14.44 0.50
CA HIS A 97 -9.79 -15.86 0.25
C HIS A 97 -10.59 -16.79 1.19
N GLY A 98 -11.37 -16.26 2.11
CA GLY A 98 -12.10 -17.04 3.12
C GLY A 98 -11.23 -17.31 4.37
N PRO A 99 -11.54 -18.29 5.22
CA PRO A 99 -10.85 -18.46 6.50
C PRO A 99 -9.33 -18.60 6.34
N THR A 100 -8.58 -17.96 7.24
CA THR A 100 -7.12 -18.04 7.28
C THR A 100 -6.68 -19.50 7.41
N PRO A 101 -5.75 -19.99 6.58
CA PRO A 101 -5.31 -21.37 6.65
C PRO A 101 -4.64 -21.62 8.01
N SER A 102 -4.96 -22.75 8.63
CA SER A 102 -4.42 -23.10 9.94
C SER A 102 -4.07 -24.59 10.00
N GLY A 103 -3.00 -24.94 10.69
CA GLY A 103 -2.57 -26.32 10.90
C GLY A 103 -1.29 -26.69 10.13
N PRO A 104 -0.86 -27.97 10.19
CA PRO A 104 0.41 -28.43 9.64
C PRO A 104 0.54 -28.30 8.11
N GLU A 105 -0.61 -28.23 7.43
CA GLU A 105 -0.73 -28.15 5.96
C GLU A 105 -0.83 -26.69 5.46
N ALA A 106 -0.87 -25.71 6.37
CA ALA A 106 -0.89 -24.29 6.02
C ALA A 106 0.53 -23.82 5.71
N VAL A 107 0.87 -23.74 4.41
CA VAL A 107 2.12 -23.18 3.88
C VAL A 107 1.81 -21.93 3.09
#